data_AF-A0A2A5SE68-F1
#
_entry.id   AF-A0A2A5SE68-F1
#
_cell.length_a   1.000
_cell.length_b   1.000
_cell.length_c   1.000
_cell.angle_alpha   90.00
_cell.angle_beta   90.00
_cell.angle_gamma   90.00
#
_symmetry.space_group_name_H-M   'P 1'
#
loop_
_entity.id
_entity.type
_entity.pdbx_description
1 polymer ?
#
loop_
_entity_poly.entity_id
_entity_poly.type
_entity_poly.pdbx_seq_one_letter_code
_entity_poly.pdbx_strand_id
1 'polypeptide(L)'
;MANETKAGVYVVTTDSSTPASQMAKTYLADKVGAKNNGVVLVINMNLRKVYIWATGNLKYYLPSSRIEKTLDIVQPELTDNNYYQAVSGFFDQVSKYYQAGIPTSRNYSINSETGAVTFHRSFQPLSILIALIISLIAAGGFVWAIYRRYQMKDAHAVWRYDYGRNGNLELHQREDILVNTFITTRIIPRPSSDNNNFSDGSGGGRSF
;
A
#
# COMPACT_ATOMS: atom_id res chain seq x y z
N MET A 1 -16.85 -25.39 17.00
CA MET A 1 -15.57 -26.14 16.99
C MET A 1 -15.50 -27.15 15.84
N ALA A 2 -15.88 -28.43 16.01
CA ALA A 2 -15.67 -29.46 14.96
C ALA A 2 -16.39 -29.18 13.62
N ASN A 3 -17.59 -28.58 13.68
CA ASN A 3 -18.37 -28.23 12.49
C ASN A 3 -17.84 -26.97 11.76
N GLU A 4 -17.02 -26.16 12.42
CA GLU A 4 -16.52 -24.87 11.88
C GLU A 4 -15.09 -24.97 11.37
N THR A 5 -14.27 -25.88 11.90
CA THR A 5 -12.84 -25.96 11.59
C THR A 5 -12.48 -27.05 10.59
N LYS A 6 -13.40 -27.97 10.25
CA LYS A 6 -13.12 -29.23 9.54
C LYS A 6 -11.89 -29.98 10.11
N ALA A 7 -11.54 -29.70 11.36
CA ALA A 7 -10.35 -30.21 12.02
C ALA A 7 -10.77 -31.04 13.22
N GLY A 8 -10.32 -32.29 13.26
CA GLY A 8 -10.59 -33.19 14.37
C GLY A 8 -9.72 -32.82 15.57
N VAL A 9 -10.35 -32.55 16.72
CA VAL A 9 -9.66 -32.33 17.99
C VAL A 9 -9.92 -33.55 18.86
N TYR A 10 -8.85 -34.22 19.28
CA TYR A 10 -8.94 -35.49 20.01
C TYR A 10 -8.18 -35.40 21.33
N VAL A 11 -8.68 -36.11 22.34
CA VAL A 11 -8.00 -36.33 23.61
C VAL A 11 -7.95 -37.83 23.84
N VAL A 12 -6.78 -38.33 24.20
CA VAL A 12 -6.55 -39.76 24.44
C VAL A 12 -5.77 -39.92 25.74
N THR A 13 -6.30 -40.75 26.62
CA THR A 13 -5.62 -41.21 27.83
C THR A 13 -5.10 -42.64 27.61
N THR A 14 -3.90 -42.93 28.10
CA THR A 14 -3.29 -44.26 27.98
C THR A 14 -2.44 -44.61 29.19
N ASP A 15 -2.39 -45.89 29.51
CA ASP A 15 -1.53 -46.47 30.56
C ASP A 15 -0.38 -47.30 29.95
N SER A 16 -0.21 -47.24 28.63
CA SER A 16 0.84 -47.99 27.93
C SER A 16 2.24 -47.47 28.26
N SER A 17 3.24 -48.36 28.25
CA SER A 17 4.65 -48.01 28.31
C SER A 17 5.16 -47.33 27.02
N THR A 18 4.33 -47.24 25.97
CA THR A 18 4.67 -46.56 24.72
C THR A 18 4.79 -45.04 24.95
N PRO A 19 5.83 -44.38 24.41
CA PRO A 19 5.97 -42.93 24.50
C PRO A 19 4.73 -42.18 23.95
N ALA A 20 4.26 -41.18 24.69
CA ALA A 20 3.09 -40.37 24.31
C ALA A 20 3.23 -39.72 22.92
N SER A 21 4.46 -39.38 22.51
CA SER A 21 4.75 -38.81 21.19
C SER A 21 4.52 -39.77 20.04
N GLN A 22 4.89 -41.05 20.20
CA GLN A 22 4.68 -42.08 19.20
C GLN A 22 3.19 -42.40 19.09
N MET A 23 2.51 -42.52 20.23
CA MET A 23 1.06 -42.74 20.26
C MET A 23 0.29 -41.59 19.60
N ALA A 24 0.65 -40.34 19.88
CA ALA A 24 0.01 -39.18 19.28
C ALA A 24 0.10 -39.19 17.75
N LYS A 25 1.27 -39.53 17.20
CA LYS A 25 1.48 -39.62 15.75
C LYS A 25 0.66 -40.74 15.13
N THR A 26 0.73 -41.95 15.69
CA THR A 26 0.01 -43.12 15.16
C THR A 26 -1.50 -42.95 15.27
N TYR A 27 -2.01 -42.49 16.41
CA TYR A 27 -3.43 -42.30 16.64
C TYR A 27 -4.03 -41.26 15.68
N LEU A 28 -3.33 -40.14 15.48
CA LEU A 28 -3.80 -39.10 14.58
C LEU A 28 -3.69 -39.53 13.11
N ALA A 29 -2.66 -40.28 12.75
CA ALA A 29 -2.51 -40.85 11.40
C ALA A 29 -3.64 -41.83 11.07
N ASP A 30 -4.04 -42.67 12.03
CA ASP A 30 -5.12 -43.65 11.88
C ASP A 30 -6.50 -42.99 11.82
N LYS A 31 -6.79 -42.03 12.71
CA LYS A 31 -8.11 -41.38 12.80
C LYS A 31 -8.38 -40.34 11.72
N VAL A 32 -7.37 -39.56 11.38
CA VAL A 32 -7.54 -38.36 10.53
C VAL A 32 -6.91 -38.59 9.16
N GLY A 33 -5.86 -39.40 9.06
CA GLY A 33 -5.05 -39.53 7.85
C GLY A 33 -3.96 -38.46 7.82
N ALA A 34 -2.77 -38.82 7.32
CA ALA A 34 -1.55 -38.01 7.42
C ALA A 34 -1.66 -36.58 6.87
N LYS A 35 -2.57 -36.32 5.92
CA LYS A 35 -2.74 -35.02 5.24
C LYS A 35 -3.93 -34.18 5.72
N ASN A 36 -4.78 -34.72 6.59
CA ASN A 36 -6.00 -34.04 7.02
C ASN A 36 -5.78 -33.21 8.30
N ASN A 37 -6.64 -32.25 8.58
CA ASN A 37 -6.43 -31.32 9.69
C ASN A 37 -6.84 -31.96 11.02
N GLY A 38 -5.92 -32.00 11.99
CA GLY A 38 -6.27 -32.48 13.31
C GLY A 38 -5.20 -32.21 14.36
N VAL A 39 -5.62 -32.22 15.61
CA VAL A 39 -4.74 -32.15 16.79
C VAL A 39 -5.18 -33.18 17.81
N VAL A 40 -4.20 -33.82 18.45
CA VAL A 40 -4.42 -34.75 19.56
C VAL A 40 -3.62 -34.32 20.77
N LEU A 41 -4.28 -34.37 21.92
CA LEU A 41 -3.65 -34.36 23.23
C LEU A 41 -3.58 -35.81 23.73
N VAL A 42 -2.37 -36.31 23.98
CA VAL A 42 -2.13 -37.62 24.58
C VAL A 42 -1.65 -37.43 26.01
N ILE A 43 -2.36 -38.04 26.95
CA ILE A 43 -2.01 -38.11 28.36
C ILE A 43 -1.60 -39.56 28.65
N ASN A 44 -0.30 -39.79 28.80
CA ASN A 44 0.22 -41.08 29.25
C ASN A 44 0.34 -41.07 30.78
N MET A 45 -0.54 -41.82 31.44
CA MET A 45 -0.65 -41.89 32.89
C MET A 45 0.48 -42.72 33.53
N ASN A 46 0.96 -43.75 32.83
CA ASN A 46 2.02 -44.63 33.30
C ASN A 46 3.37 -43.88 33.34
N LEU A 47 3.74 -43.25 32.22
CA LEU A 47 4.96 -42.44 32.13
C LEU A 47 4.78 -41.03 32.71
N ARG A 48 3.57 -40.65 33.12
CA ARG A 48 3.17 -39.28 33.54
C ARG A 48 3.64 -38.21 32.56
N LYS A 49 3.51 -38.50 31.25
CA LYS A 49 3.94 -37.61 30.17
C LYS A 49 2.75 -37.19 29.32
N VAL A 50 2.73 -35.91 28.99
CA VAL A 50 1.71 -35.30 28.13
C VAL A 50 2.37 -34.89 26.83
N TYR A 51 1.70 -35.13 25.71
CA TYR A 51 2.18 -34.73 24.40
C TYR A 51 1.04 -34.21 23.53
N ILE A 52 1.29 -33.11 22.84
CA ILE A 52 0.36 -32.55 21.87
C ILE A 52 0.97 -32.69 20.47
N TRP A 53 0.20 -33.25 19.54
CA TRP A 53 0.60 -33.37 18.15
C TRP A 53 -0.47 -32.79 17.23
N ALA A 54 -0.05 -31.96 16.28
CA ALA A 54 -0.93 -31.38 15.26
C ALA A 54 -0.45 -31.78 13.86
N THR A 55 -1.39 -32.10 12.97
CA THR A 55 -1.12 -32.43 11.56
C THR A 55 -1.93 -31.56 10.59
N GLY A 56 -1.55 -31.62 9.31
CA GLY A 56 -2.13 -30.81 8.25
C GLY A 56 -1.90 -29.32 8.46
N ASN A 57 -2.88 -28.51 8.10
CA ASN A 57 -2.81 -27.05 8.23
C ASN A 57 -2.78 -26.60 9.70
N LEU A 58 -3.27 -27.42 10.63
CA LEU A 58 -3.34 -27.06 12.05
C LEU A 58 -1.96 -26.88 12.69
N LYS A 59 -0.92 -27.54 12.14
CA LYS A 59 0.49 -27.34 12.55
C LYS A 59 0.92 -25.89 12.45
N TYR A 60 0.36 -25.12 11.51
CA TYR A 60 0.67 -23.70 11.36
C TYR A 60 -0.07 -22.82 12.38
N TYR A 61 -1.24 -23.24 12.84
CA TYR A 61 -1.99 -22.54 13.89
C TYR A 61 -1.45 -22.85 15.30
N LEU A 62 -0.85 -24.03 15.48
CA LEU A 62 -0.25 -24.52 16.71
C LEU A 62 1.24 -24.85 16.51
N PRO A 63 2.12 -23.86 16.29
CA PRO A 63 3.56 -24.06 16.33
C PRO A 63 4.03 -24.46 17.75
N SER A 64 5.26 -24.96 17.86
CA SER A 64 5.86 -25.43 19.12
C SER A 64 5.66 -24.47 20.30
N SER A 65 5.84 -23.16 20.09
CA SER A 65 5.66 -22.16 21.17
C SER A 65 4.22 -22.04 21.68
N ARG A 66 3.22 -22.28 20.82
CA ARG A 66 1.80 -22.32 21.22
C ARG A 66 1.47 -23.65 21.89
N ILE A 67 2.08 -24.75 21.44
CA ILE A 67 1.97 -26.07 22.07
C ILE A 67 2.54 -26.02 23.50
N GLU A 68 3.75 -25.48 23.68
CA GLU A 68 4.39 -25.32 25.00
C GLU A 68 3.51 -24.50 25.95
N LYS A 69 3.03 -23.33 25.50
CA LYS A 69 2.08 -22.53 26.30
C LYS A 69 0.78 -23.26 26.64
N THR A 70 0.34 -24.18 25.77
CA THR A 70 -0.85 -25.00 26.06
C THR A 70 -0.50 -26.05 27.12
N LEU A 71 0.68 -26.65 27.05
CA LEU A 71 1.18 -27.59 28.07
C LEU A 71 1.35 -26.91 29.43
N ASP A 72 1.79 -25.65 29.48
CA ASP A 72 1.91 -24.89 30.74
C ASP A 72 0.58 -24.71 31.46
N ILE A 73 -0.56 -24.73 30.74
CA ILE A 73 -1.91 -24.67 31.31
C ILE A 73 -2.41 -26.06 31.68
N VAL A 74 -2.11 -27.06 30.84
CA VAL A 74 -2.64 -28.42 30.97
C VAL A 74 -1.89 -29.23 32.04
N GLN A 75 -0.57 -29.08 32.15
CA GLN A 75 0.27 -29.87 33.07
C GLN A 75 -0.02 -29.62 34.57
N PRO A 76 -0.24 -28.38 35.04
CA PRO A 76 -0.62 -28.14 36.43
C PRO A 76 -1.93 -28.82 36.80
N GLU A 77 -2.98 -28.65 35.98
CA GLU A 77 -4.29 -29.27 36.20
C GLU A 77 -4.22 -30.80 36.22
N LEU A 78 -3.37 -31.40 35.39
CA LEU A 78 -3.15 -32.85 35.41
C LEU A 78 -2.38 -33.32 36.67
N THR A 79 -1.52 -32.47 37.23
CA THR A 79 -0.79 -32.77 38.47
C THR A 79 -1.73 -32.75 39.68
N ASP A 80 -2.71 -31.84 39.65
CA ASP A 80 -3.76 -31.71 40.68
C ASP A 80 -4.90 -32.72 40.51
N ASN A 81 -4.78 -33.67 39.58
CA ASN A 81 -5.80 -34.66 39.19
C ASN A 81 -7.10 -34.04 38.62
N ASN A 82 -7.07 -32.79 38.18
CA ASN A 82 -8.18 -32.08 37.55
C ASN A 82 -8.23 -32.32 36.03
N TYR A 83 -8.47 -33.58 35.62
CA TYR A 83 -8.50 -33.95 34.20
C TYR A 83 -9.51 -33.17 33.37
N TYR A 84 -10.66 -32.83 33.95
CA TYR A 84 -11.67 -32.02 33.27
C TYR A 84 -11.14 -30.63 32.91
N GLN A 85 -10.50 -29.95 33.87
CA GLN A 85 -9.94 -28.60 33.67
C GLN A 85 -8.76 -28.61 32.69
N ALA A 86 -7.92 -29.65 32.76
CA ALA A 86 -6.85 -29.86 31.81
C ALA A 86 -7.38 -29.97 30.36
N VAL A 87 -8.43 -30.77 30.17
CA VAL A 87 -9.03 -30.96 28.85
C VAL A 87 -9.76 -29.71 28.37
N SER A 88 -10.53 -29.04 29.23
CA SER A 88 -11.21 -27.79 28.86
C SER A 88 -10.21 -26.68 28.53
N GLY A 89 -9.14 -26.55 29.30
CA GLY A 89 -8.06 -25.60 29.03
C GLY A 89 -7.36 -25.86 27.70
N PHE A 90 -7.12 -27.13 27.35
CA PHE A 90 -6.62 -27.50 26.03
C PHE A 90 -7.56 -27.06 24.90
N PHE A 91 -8.86 -27.37 25.01
CA PHE A 91 -9.85 -26.98 23.99
C PHE A 91 -9.97 -25.46 23.84
N ASP A 92 -10.02 -24.73 24.94
CA ASP A 92 -10.09 -23.27 24.93
C ASP A 92 -8.85 -22.67 24.26
N GLN A 93 -7.68 -23.20 24.57
CA GLN A 93 -6.43 -22.70 24.01
C GLN A 93 -6.30 -23.00 22.51
N VAL A 94 -6.74 -24.18 22.05
CA VAL A 94 -6.82 -24.53 20.62
C VAL A 94 -7.82 -23.61 19.90
N SER A 95 -8.99 -23.38 20.49
CA SER A 95 -10.01 -22.45 19.97
C SER A 95 -9.45 -21.03 19.82
N LYS A 96 -8.82 -20.52 20.88
CA LYS A 96 -8.22 -19.19 20.92
C LYS A 96 -7.13 -19.02 19.86
N TYR A 97 -6.29 -20.04 19.67
CA TYR A 97 -5.24 -19.99 18.65
C TYR A 97 -5.75 -20.16 17.21
N TYR A 98 -6.86 -20.88 17.04
CA TYR A 98 -7.56 -20.92 15.77
C TYR A 98 -8.13 -19.54 15.41
N GLN A 99 -8.84 -18.88 16.35
CA GLN A 99 -9.40 -17.53 16.15
C GLN A 99 -8.33 -16.46 15.97
N ALA A 100 -7.22 -16.54 16.73
CA ALA A 100 -6.08 -15.63 16.59
C ALA A 100 -5.30 -15.81 15.28
N GLY A 101 -5.60 -16.87 14.51
CA GLY A 101 -4.93 -17.17 13.25
C GLY A 101 -3.48 -17.64 13.42
N ILE A 102 -2.82 -17.84 12.28
CA ILE A 102 -1.41 -18.24 12.23
C ILE A 102 -0.56 -17.11 12.82
N PRO A 103 0.28 -17.38 13.84
CA PRO A 103 1.10 -16.35 14.46
C PRO A 103 2.02 -15.72 13.42
N THR A 104 1.90 -14.40 13.28
CA THR A 104 2.60 -13.58 12.27
C THR A 104 4.12 -13.59 12.43
N SER A 105 4.65 -14.05 13.58
CA SER A 105 6.08 -14.04 13.89
C SER A 105 6.91 -15.14 13.21
N ARG A 106 6.30 -16.08 12.47
CA ARG A 106 7.02 -17.19 11.84
C ARG A 106 6.90 -17.16 10.32
N ASN A 107 7.79 -16.41 9.68
CA ASN A 107 7.93 -16.34 8.22
C ASN A 107 8.46 -17.63 7.57
N TYR A 108 8.66 -18.71 8.34
CA TYR A 108 9.31 -19.93 7.85
C TYR A 108 8.79 -21.17 8.58
N SER A 109 8.20 -22.10 7.84
CA SER A 109 8.03 -23.49 8.27
C SER A 109 9.02 -24.34 7.51
N ILE A 110 9.99 -24.94 8.23
CA ILE A 110 10.94 -25.89 7.65
C ILE A 110 10.26 -27.26 7.67
N ASN A 111 10.04 -27.85 6.49
CA ASN A 111 9.63 -29.24 6.39
C ASN A 111 10.84 -30.14 6.68
N SER A 112 10.80 -30.89 7.79
CA SER A 112 11.91 -31.72 8.29
C SER A 112 12.26 -32.89 7.36
N GLU A 113 11.42 -33.23 6.38
CA GLU A 113 11.65 -34.35 5.45
C GLU A 113 12.14 -33.92 4.05
N THR A 114 11.93 -32.66 3.65
CA THR A 114 12.18 -32.20 2.27
C THR A 114 12.97 -30.90 2.15
N GLY A 115 13.27 -30.21 3.27
CA GLY A 115 14.02 -28.94 3.26
C GLY A 115 13.32 -27.78 2.56
N ALA A 116 12.08 -27.96 2.07
CA ALA A 116 11.34 -26.94 1.35
C ALA A 116 10.83 -25.86 2.32
N VAL A 117 11.26 -24.62 2.07
CA VAL A 117 10.84 -23.43 2.81
C VAL A 117 9.58 -22.87 2.16
N THR A 118 8.41 -23.07 2.78
CA THR A 118 7.18 -22.43 2.32
C THR A 118 6.99 -21.10 3.04
N PHE A 119 7.10 -20.00 2.28
CA PHE A 119 6.81 -18.66 2.75
C PHE A 119 5.30 -18.43 2.75
N HIS A 120 4.70 -18.27 3.93
CA HIS A 120 3.30 -17.88 4.05
C HIS A 120 3.22 -16.37 4.30
N ARG A 121 2.67 -15.64 3.33
CA ARG A 121 2.47 -14.19 3.43
C ARG A 121 1.22 -13.93 4.25
N SER A 122 1.40 -13.58 5.53
CA SER A 122 0.31 -13.15 6.41
C SER A 122 -0.16 -11.76 6.00
N PHE A 123 -1.47 -11.56 5.85
CA PHE A 123 -2.08 -10.24 5.65
C PHE A 123 -1.97 -9.43 6.96
N GLN A 124 -0.92 -8.61 7.08
CA GLN A 124 -0.74 -7.75 8.25
C GLN A 124 -1.68 -6.53 8.15
N PRO A 125 -2.50 -6.21 9.17
CA PRO A 125 -3.31 -4.99 9.17
C PRO A 125 -2.44 -3.72 9.02
N LEU A 126 -1.18 -3.75 9.49
CA LEU A 126 -0.20 -2.70 9.26
C LEU A 126 0.11 -2.47 7.77
N SER A 127 0.13 -3.54 6.96
CA SER A 127 0.37 -3.42 5.51
C SER A 127 -0.77 -2.70 4.79
N ILE A 128 -2.01 -2.87 5.26
CA ILE A 128 -3.19 -2.15 4.74
C ILE A 128 -3.07 -0.66 5.07
N LEU A 129 -2.62 -0.32 6.29
CA LEU A 129 -2.40 1.06 6.71
C LEU A 129 -1.27 1.73 5.90
N ILE A 130 -0.16 1.04 5.66
CA ILE A 130 0.93 1.53 4.80
C ILE A 130 0.45 1.70 3.36
N ALA A 131 -0.32 0.76 2.82
CA ALA A 131 -0.89 0.87 1.47
C ALA A 131 -1.85 2.06 1.34
N LEU A 132 -2.69 2.30 2.35
CA LEU A 132 -3.54 3.50 2.42
C LEU A 132 -2.73 4.78 2.42
N ILE A 133 -1.64 4.86 3.20
CA ILE A 133 -0.77 6.04 3.25
C ILE A 133 -0.11 6.28 1.88
N ILE A 134 0.42 5.24 1.24
CA ILE A 134 1.04 5.34 -0.09
C ILE A 134 0.02 5.82 -1.14
N SER A 135 -1.20 5.28 -1.10
CA SER A 135 -2.28 5.71 -1.98
C SER A 135 -2.61 7.20 -1.80
N LEU A 136 -2.67 7.67 -0.55
CA LEU A 136 -2.96 9.07 -0.22
C LEU A 136 -1.83 10.00 -0.69
N ILE A 137 -0.57 9.59 -0.55
CA ILE A 137 0.59 10.33 -1.06
C ILE A 137 0.56 10.42 -2.59
N ALA A 138 0.25 9.32 -3.28
CA ALA A 138 0.17 9.31 -4.74
C ALA A 138 -0.94 10.22 -5.27
N ALA A 139 -2.12 10.17 -4.66
CA ALA A 139 -3.25 11.03 -5.01
C ALA A 139 -2.95 12.51 -4.71
N GLY A 140 -2.39 12.80 -3.52
CA GLY A 140 -1.99 14.15 -3.13
C GLY A 140 -0.89 14.72 -4.04
N GLY A 141 0.11 13.92 -4.39
CA GLY A 141 1.18 14.29 -5.31
C GLY A 141 0.67 14.62 -6.71
N PHE A 142 -0.30 13.85 -7.22
CA PHE A 142 -0.92 14.11 -8.52
C PHE A 142 -1.71 15.42 -8.54
N VAL A 143 -2.54 15.67 -7.53
CA VAL A 143 -3.29 16.93 -7.41
C VAL A 143 -2.34 18.12 -7.24
N TRP A 144 -1.28 17.96 -6.45
CA TRP A 144 -0.28 19.01 -6.25
C TRP A 144 0.53 19.32 -7.52
N ALA A 145 0.90 18.31 -8.31
CA ALA A 145 1.56 18.49 -9.60
C ALA A 145 0.67 19.28 -10.58
N ILE A 146 -0.64 19.00 -10.59
CA ILE A 146 -1.62 19.76 -11.38
C ILE A 146 -1.66 21.22 -10.90
N TYR A 147 -1.84 21.45 -9.59
CA TYR A 147 -1.84 22.81 -9.03
C TYR A 147 -0.56 23.58 -9.32
N ARG A 148 0.62 22.95 -9.24
CA ARG A 148 1.90 23.57 -9.60
C ARG A 148 1.94 23.98 -11.07
N ARG A 149 1.50 23.10 -11.97
CA ARG A 149 1.45 23.37 -13.41
C ARG A 149 0.52 24.54 -13.74
N TYR A 150 -0.61 24.66 -13.04
CA TYR A 150 -1.54 25.79 -13.20
C TYR A 150 -1.04 27.09 -12.56
N GLN A 151 -0.32 27.04 -11.43
CA GLN A 151 0.22 28.24 -10.78
C GLN A 151 1.43 28.84 -11.51
N MET A 152 1.94 28.20 -12.57
CA MET A 152 3.12 28.65 -13.34
C MET A 152 4.31 29.08 -12.46
N LYS A 153 4.44 28.50 -11.26
CA LYS A 153 5.52 28.82 -10.31
C LYS A 153 6.79 28.03 -10.58
N ASP A 154 6.75 27.12 -11.55
CA ASP A 154 7.95 26.46 -12.04
C ASP A 154 8.73 27.48 -12.88
N ALA A 155 9.70 28.14 -12.24
CA ALA A 155 10.62 29.12 -12.80
C ALA A 155 11.46 28.61 -14.01
N HIS A 156 11.25 27.37 -14.44
CA HIS A 156 11.88 26.75 -15.61
C HIS A 156 10.95 26.53 -16.81
N ALA A 157 9.65 26.80 -16.70
CA ALA A 157 8.74 26.79 -17.84
C ALA A 157 8.81 28.15 -18.55
N VAL A 158 9.95 28.44 -19.19
CA VAL A 158 10.03 29.52 -20.18
C VAL A 158 9.10 29.11 -21.33
N TRP A 159 7.91 29.70 -21.35
CA TRP A 159 6.95 29.54 -22.44
C TRP A 159 7.60 30.02 -23.74
N ARG A 160 8.16 29.09 -24.51
CA ARG A 160 8.67 29.36 -25.85
C ARG A 160 7.51 29.14 -26.81
N TYR A 161 6.78 30.23 -27.09
CA TYR A 161 5.77 30.23 -28.14
C TYR A 161 6.49 30.02 -29.47
N ASP A 162 6.25 28.89 -30.12
CA ASP A 162 6.87 28.56 -31.40
C ASP A 162 6.17 29.34 -32.53
N TYR A 163 6.67 30.56 -32.76
CA TYR A 163 6.19 31.46 -33.81
C TYR A 163 6.28 30.84 -35.21
N GLY A 164 7.08 29.78 -35.42
CA GLY A 164 7.22 29.11 -36.70
C GLY A 164 6.07 28.15 -37.05
N ARG A 165 5.31 27.68 -36.06
CA ARG A 165 4.26 26.65 -36.27
C ARG A 165 2.84 27.16 -36.10
N ASN A 166 2.64 28.17 -35.25
CA ASN A 166 1.32 28.71 -34.91
C ASN A 166 1.15 30.20 -35.26
N GLY A 167 2.18 30.85 -35.81
CA GLY A 167 2.08 32.21 -36.33
C GLY A 167 1.67 32.18 -37.81
N ASN A 168 0.52 32.77 -38.13
CA ASN A 168 0.20 33.11 -39.51
C ASN A 168 0.61 34.57 -39.75
N LEU A 169 1.60 34.79 -40.60
CA LEU A 169 2.07 36.12 -40.98
C LEU A 169 1.62 36.40 -42.42
N GLU A 170 0.47 37.04 -42.56
CA GLU A 170 -0.06 37.44 -43.86
C GLU A 170 0.39 38.88 -44.16
N LEU A 171 1.52 39.02 -44.85
CA LEU A 171 2.05 40.32 -45.27
C LEU A 171 1.30 40.78 -46.53
N HIS A 172 0.36 41.71 -46.36
CA HIS A 172 -0.24 42.40 -47.49
C HIS A 172 0.73 43.47 -48.01
N GLN A 173 1.33 43.23 -49.17
CA GLN A 173 2.09 44.24 -49.91
C GLN A 173 1.10 45.27 -50.48
N ARG A 174 1.04 46.44 -49.84
CA ARG A 174 0.32 47.61 -50.37
C ARG A 174 1.34 48.58 -50.97
N GLU A 175 1.44 48.60 -52.29
CA GLU A 175 2.16 49.64 -53.01
C GLU A 175 1.22 50.83 -53.25
N ASP A 176 1.38 51.89 -52.47
CA ASP A 176 0.79 53.20 -52.80
C ASP A 176 1.75 53.92 -53.76
N ILE A 177 1.50 53.78 -55.06
CA ILE A 177 2.13 54.61 -56.10
C ILE A 177 1.49 56.00 -56.06
N LEU A 178 2.24 56.98 -55.57
CA LEU A 178 1.86 58.39 -55.60
C LEU A 178 1.87 58.90 -57.05
N VAL A 179 0.72 58.85 -57.71
CA VAL A 179 0.49 59.48 -59.01
C VAL A 179 -0.03 60.90 -58.78
N ASN A 180 0.61 61.89 -59.38
CA ASN A 180 0.34 63.35 -59.27
C ASN A 180 0.87 64.07 -58.03
N THR A 181 2.18 64.01 -57.78
CA THR A 181 2.84 65.01 -56.92
C THR A 181 3.08 66.30 -57.71
N PHE A 182 2.23 67.30 -57.53
CA PHE A 182 2.49 68.65 -58.02
C PHE A 182 3.32 69.42 -57.00
N ILE A 183 4.64 69.45 -57.18
CA ILE A 183 5.52 70.30 -56.38
C ILE A 183 5.36 71.73 -56.89
N THR A 184 4.67 72.58 -56.12
CA THR A 184 4.64 74.02 -56.37
C THR A 184 5.74 74.68 -55.55
N THR A 185 6.86 75.03 -56.19
CA THR A 185 7.92 75.82 -55.56
C THR A 185 7.56 77.30 -55.64
N ARG A 186 7.36 77.95 -54.47
CA ARG A 186 7.32 79.42 -54.36
C ARG A 186 8.69 79.90 -53.87
N ILE A 187 9.28 80.85 -54.58
CA ILE A 187 10.47 81.57 -54.10
C ILE A 187 10.00 82.50 -52.97
N ILE A 188 10.56 82.33 -51.76
CA ILE A 188 10.35 83.28 -50.66
C ILE A 188 11.20 84.52 -50.97
N PRO A 189 10.59 85.69 -51.26
CA PRO A 189 11.36 86.91 -51.43
C PRO A 189 12.07 87.23 -50.12
N ARG A 190 13.39 87.41 -50.19
CA ARG A 190 14.18 87.83 -49.03
C ARG A 190 13.74 89.26 -48.67
N PRO A 191 13.50 89.56 -47.38
CA PRO A 191 13.16 90.92 -46.98
C PRO A 191 14.33 91.84 -47.33
N SER A 192 14.10 92.74 -48.27
CA SER A 192 14.91 93.95 -48.42
C SER A 192 14.65 94.81 -47.18
N SER A 193 15.73 95.21 -46.52
CA SER A 193 15.73 96.20 -45.46
C SER A 193 15.05 97.49 -45.93
N ASP A 194 13.85 97.79 -45.44
CA ASP A 194 13.54 99.07 -44.82
C ASP A 194 12.06 99.18 -44.40
N ASN A 195 11.90 99.61 -43.15
CA ASN A 195 10.84 100.42 -42.56
C ASN A 195 9.34 100.07 -42.69
N ASN A 196 8.73 100.12 -41.50
CA ASN A 196 7.37 100.57 -41.17
C ASN A 196 6.22 99.54 -41.13
N ASN A 197 5.80 99.31 -39.87
CA ASN A 197 4.43 99.45 -39.35
C ASN A 197 3.32 98.46 -39.75
N PHE A 198 2.52 98.14 -38.71
CA PHE A 198 1.19 97.52 -38.70
C PHE A 198 1.15 96.00 -38.95
N SER A 199 0.93 95.17 -37.92
CA SER A 199 -0.29 94.88 -37.15
C SER A 199 -1.17 93.78 -37.78
N ASP A 200 -1.45 92.79 -36.94
CA ASP A 200 -2.76 92.13 -36.79
C ASP A 200 -2.99 90.76 -37.46
N GLY A 201 -3.80 89.95 -36.74
CA GLY A 201 -4.43 88.69 -37.19
C GLY A 201 -3.64 87.42 -36.90
N SER A 202 -3.85 86.66 -35.81
CA SER A 202 -5.05 85.91 -35.38
C SER A 202 -5.44 84.73 -36.27
N GLY A 203 -5.63 83.56 -35.65
CA GLY A 203 -6.21 82.33 -36.21
C GLY A 203 -5.16 81.24 -36.43
N GLY A 204 -5.11 80.14 -35.68
CA GLY A 204 -6.16 79.41 -34.98
C GLY A 204 -6.53 78.17 -35.78
N GLY A 205 -6.31 76.99 -35.20
CA GLY A 205 -7.10 75.80 -35.55
C GLY A 205 -6.32 74.55 -35.99
N ARG A 206 -6.25 73.61 -35.04
CA ARG A 206 -6.86 72.26 -35.05
C ARG A 206 -6.51 71.29 -36.20
N SER A 207 -5.77 70.25 -35.80
CA SER A 207 -6.14 68.82 -35.82
C SER A 207 -6.79 68.24 -37.07
N PHE A 208 -6.13 67.25 -37.65
CA PHE A 208 -6.62 65.86 -37.76
C PHE A 208 -5.46 64.91 -37.47
#